data_AF-A0A938AUJ1-F1
#
_entry.id   AF-A0A938AUJ1-F1
#
_cell.length_a   1.000
_cell.length_b   1.000
_cell.length_c   1.000
_cell.angle_alpha   90.00
_cell.angle_beta   90.00
_cell.angle_gamma   90.00
#
_symmetry.space_group_name_H-M   'P 1'
#
loop_
_entity.id
_entity.type
_entity.pdbx_description
1 polymer ?
#
loop_
_entity_poly.entity_id
_entity_poly.type
_entity_poly.pdbx_seq_one_letter_code
_entity_poly.pdbx_strand_id
1 'polypeptide(L)'
;MEKSDAAVTSDSPESAKLALFRRLFHGRQDVHAVRWQGKAGRSGYSPACAHEWDRTVCAKPKVRCADCPHRALLPLTDGVIRGHLVGKHTVGVYPLLQDDTCRFLALDFDKSEWRRDVATFTDVCAGVDVPAYVEISRSGNGAHVWVFFSEPIPAEQARRLGSALLTRTTARRHEVGLDSYDRLFPGQDTLPKAGFGNLIALPLQHGPRAAGRSVFTDARFRPALDQWRFLSSVECMSLVDVMAALGRVLDTAGPLGERITIDEAIDEPWALPPSGRRMSTLVSGPFPETTDIVSGNLVYVSKEGLPQALQDRLVRLAAFENPEFYRAQAMRLPTFAKPRLISCAEEISAYIALPRGCLDAALELLEEHGIEPRLRDERSTGRRLDVQFHGELTPQQLTAGRALLQHDIGVLCAATAFGKTVVGAWLVAQRGVNTLVLVHRRQLMDQWRERLCAFLDMAPADIGVIGGGRAKPTGAVDVAVIQTLNKKGVVADLVADYGQVIVDECHHLSAFSFEQVL
;
A
#
# COMPACT_ATOMS: atom_id res chain seq x y z
N MET A 1 -40.98 -13.33 -23.58
CA MET A 1 -41.28 -14.34 -22.53
C MET A 1 -40.10 -15.29 -22.45
N GLU A 2 -39.05 -14.88 -21.75
CA GLU A 2 -37.91 -15.75 -21.48
C GLU A 2 -38.31 -16.76 -20.40
N LYS A 3 -38.04 -18.04 -20.66
CA LYS A 3 -38.28 -19.13 -19.70
C LYS A 3 -37.49 -18.81 -18.44
N SER A 4 -38.17 -18.70 -17.31
CA SER A 4 -37.51 -18.75 -15.99
C SER A 4 -36.78 -20.09 -15.89
N ASP A 5 -35.46 -20.09 -15.99
CA ASP A 5 -34.66 -21.28 -15.69
C ASP A 5 -35.00 -21.72 -14.27
N ALA A 6 -35.53 -22.93 -14.13
CA ALA A 6 -35.87 -23.48 -12.82
C ALA A 6 -34.60 -23.53 -11.95
N ALA A 7 -34.73 -23.10 -10.69
CA ALA A 7 -33.60 -23.11 -9.75
C ALA A 7 -32.98 -24.51 -9.65
N VAL A 8 -31.66 -24.60 -9.85
CA VAL A 8 -30.92 -25.86 -9.76
C VAL A 8 -30.74 -26.19 -8.27
N THR A 9 -31.12 -27.39 -7.88
CA THR A 9 -31.02 -27.89 -6.51
C THR A 9 -30.12 -29.12 -6.44
N SER A 10 -29.88 -29.62 -5.24
CA SER A 10 -29.19 -30.91 -5.02
C SER A 10 -29.86 -32.10 -5.70
N ASP A 11 -31.14 -32.01 -6.08
CA ASP A 11 -31.87 -33.08 -6.79
C ASP A 11 -31.89 -32.89 -8.31
N SER A 12 -31.42 -31.75 -8.82
CA SER A 12 -31.38 -31.48 -10.26
C SER A 12 -30.38 -32.39 -11.02
N PRO A 13 -30.58 -32.58 -12.35
CA PRO A 13 -29.69 -33.37 -13.18
C PRO A 13 -28.24 -32.89 -13.10
N GLU A 14 -27.30 -33.82 -13.24
CA GLU A 14 -25.87 -33.52 -13.18
C GLU A 14 -25.44 -32.50 -14.25
N SER A 15 -26.02 -32.57 -15.45
CA SER A 15 -25.78 -31.62 -16.54
C SER A 15 -26.16 -30.18 -16.16
N ALA A 16 -27.28 -29.98 -15.48
CA ALA A 16 -27.73 -28.65 -15.02
C ALA A 16 -26.80 -28.07 -13.95
N LYS A 17 -26.32 -28.91 -13.03
CA LYS A 17 -25.34 -28.51 -12.00
C LYS A 17 -23.99 -28.12 -12.61
N LEU A 18 -23.49 -28.91 -13.57
CA LEU A 18 -22.24 -28.61 -14.27
C LEU A 18 -22.35 -27.32 -15.09
N ALA A 19 -23.47 -27.11 -15.79
CA ALA A 19 -23.72 -25.88 -16.53
C ALA A 19 -23.73 -24.64 -15.63
N LEU A 20 -24.44 -24.70 -14.49
CA LEU A 20 -24.45 -23.62 -13.50
C LEU A 20 -23.05 -23.33 -12.94
N PHE A 21 -22.30 -24.37 -12.57
CA PHE A 21 -20.95 -24.23 -12.03
C PHE A 21 -20.00 -23.57 -13.05
N ARG A 22 -20.07 -23.98 -14.32
CA ARG A 22 -19.27 -23.40 -15.41
C ARG A 22 -19.64 -21.96 -15.74
N ARG A 23 -20.91 -21.62 -15.58
CA ARG A 23 -21.41 -20.25 -15.81
C ARG A 23 -20.83 -19.29 -14.77
N LEU A 24 -20.83 -19.67 -13.49
CA LEU A 24 -20.37 -18.82 -12.39
C LEU A 24 -18.83 -18.80 -12.28
N PHE A 25 -18.18 -19.96 -12.24
CA PHE A 25 -16.72 -20.06 -12.07
C PHE A 25 -16.00 -20.09 -13.43
N HIS A 26 -16.36 -19.13 -14.28
CA HIS A 26 -15.83 -19.05 -15.63
C HIS A 26 -14.46 -18.37 -15.65
N GLY A 27 -13.40 -19.16 -15.82
CA GLY A 27 -12.07 -18.65 -16.17
C GLY A 27 -11.58 -19.26 -17.48
N ARG A 28 -10.26 -19.35 -17.65
CA ARG A 28 -9.64 -19.89 -18.85
C ARG A 28 -10.12 -21.30 -19.16
N GLN A 29 -10.55 -21.48 -20.41
CA GLN A 29 -11.06 -22.76 -20.90
C GLN A 29 -9.97 -23.64 -21.51
N ASP A 30 -8.87 -23.03 -21.96
CA ASP A 30 -7.74 -23.69 -22.60
C ASP A 30 -6.77 -24.35 -21.61
N VAL A 31 -6.84 -23.99 -20.34
CA VAL A 31 -5.96 -24.52 -19.29
C VAL A 31 -6.65 -24.54 -17.93
N HIS A 32 -6.40 -25.60 -17.16
CA HIS A 32 -6.76 -25.68 -15.74
C HIS A 32 -5.55 -26.11 -14.90
N ALA A 33 -5.61 -25.88 -13.59
CA ALA A 33 -4.59 -26.37 -12.68
C ALA A 33 -5.13 -27.51 -11.83
N VAL A 34 -4.26 -28.49 -11.52
CA VAL A 34 -4.57 -29.60 -10.61
C VAL A 34 -3.70 -29.50 -9.37
N ARG A 35 -4.30 -29.75 -8.21
CA ARG A 35 -3.59 -29.79 -6.94
C ARG A 35 -2.77 -31.07 -6.82
N TRP A 36 -1.51 -30.94 -6.46
CA TRP A 36 -0.63 -32.07 -6.12
C TRP A 36 -0.25 -32.04 -4.63
N GLN A 37 0.05 -33.21 -4.10
CA GLN A 37 0.60 -33.39 -2.76
C GLN A 37 1.90 -34.19 -2.86
N GLY A 38 2.99 -33.58 -2.43
CA GLY A 38 4.30 -34.22 -2.38
C GLY A 38 4.44 -35.11 -1.14
N LYS A 39 5.42 -36.03 -1.19
CA LYS A 39 5.72 -36.99 -0.12
C LYS A 39 6.14 -36.35 1.22
N ALA A 40 6.53 -35.07 1.23
CA ALA A 40 6.99 -34.32 2.41
C ALA A 40 5.94 -33.32 2.95
N GLY A 41 4.64 -33.54 2.70
CA GLY A 41 3.56 -32.67 3.18
C GLY A 41 3.40 -31.34 2.42
N ARG A 42 4.30 -31.02 1.49
CA ARG A 42 4.15 -29.86 0.58
C ARG A 42 3.02 -30.10 -0.40
N SER A 43 2.14 -29.12 -0.56
CA SER A 43 1.08 -29.14 -1.56
C SER A 43 1.08 -27.87 -2.37
N GLY A 44 0.69 -27.97 -3.63
CA GLY A 44 0.60 -26.84 -4.54
C GLY A 44 -0.31 -27.16 -5.71
N TYR A 45 -0.41 -26.21 -6.63
CA TYR A 45 -1.14 -26.39 -7.88
C TYR A 45 -0.19 -26.25 -9.05
N SER A 46 -0.42 -27.02 -10.10
CA SER A 46 0.32 -26.93 -11.35
C SER A 46 -0.63 -26.97 -12.54
N PRO A 47 -0.32 -26.25 -13.65
CA PRO A 47 -1.08 -26.38 -14.88
C PRO A 47 -1.08 -27.85 -15.35
N ALA A 48 -2.27 -28.35 -15.70
CA ALA A 48 -2.46 -29.67 -16.26
C ALA A 48 -1.87 -29.72 -17.67
N CYS A 49 -0.94 -30.64 -17.91
CA CYS A 49 -0.24 -30.79 -19.19
C CYS A 49 -0.21 -32.27 -19.58
N ALA A 50 -0.51 -32.58 -20.84
CA ALA A 50 -0.49 -33.96 -21.35
C ALA A 50 0.91 -34.60 -21.22
N HIS A 51 1.98 -33.80 -21.31
CA HIS A 51 3.36 -34.26 -21.21
C HIS A 51 3.90 -34.28 -19.77
N GLU A 52 3.09 -34.02 -18.74
CA GLU A 52 3.55 -33.90 -17.34
C GLU A 52 4.31 -35.11 -16.82
N TRP A 53 3.99 -36.31 -17.31
CA TRP A 53 4.62 -37.56 -16.90
C TRP A 53 5.73 -38.04 -17.84
N ASP A 54 5.98 -37.31 -18.94
CA ASP A 54 7.06 -37.60 -19.87
C ASP A 54 8.30 -36.79 -19.49
N ARG A 55 9.26 -37.45 -18.85
CA ARG A 55 10.51 -36.83 -18.39
C ARG A 55 11.44 -36.41 -19.52
N THR A 56 11.20 -36.88 -20.75
CA THR A 56 12.00 -36.48 -21.92
C THR A 56 11.54 -35.16 -22.52
N VAL A 57 10.26 -34.80 -22.31
CA VAL A 57 9.62 -33.60 -22.86
C VAL A 57 9.36 -32.54 -21.78
N CYS A 58 8.96 -32.96 -20.58
CA CYS A 58 8.62 -32.07 -19.47
C CYS A 58 9.76 -31.97 -18.45
N ALA A 59 10.43 -30.82 -18.41
CA ALA A 59 11.54 -30.55 -17.52
C ALA A 59 11.15 -30.01 -16.12
N LYS A 60 9.94 -30.33 -15.60
CA LYS A 60 9.55 -29.95 -14.22
C LYS A 60 10.53 -30.59 -13.21
N PRO A 61 11.02 -29.86 -12.18
CA PRO A 61 10.71 -28.48 -11.77
C PRO A 61 11.69 -27.41 -12.31
N LYS A 62 12.64 -27.76 -13.19
CA LYS A 62 13.73 -26.86 -13.63
C LYS A 62 13.24 -25.72 -14.53
N VAL A 63 12.15 -25.91 -15.27
CA VAL A 63 11.56 -24.90 -16.18
C VAL A 63 10.11 -24.63 -15.78
N ARG A 64 9.71 -23.34 -15.76
CA ARG A 64 8.32 -22.93 -15.51
C ARG A 64 7.45 -23.32 -16.70
N CYS A 65 6.25 -23.83 -16.45
CA CYS A 65 5.31 -24.21 -17.53
C CYS A 65 4.92 -23.04 -18.45
N ALA A 66 4.99 -21.81 -17.94
CA ALA A 66 4.81 -20.58 -18.71
C ALA A 66 5.84 -20.47 -19.87
N ASP A 67 7.08 -20.89 -19.62
CA ASP A 67 8.23 -20.74 -20.51
C ASP A 67 8.55 -22.04 -21.29
N CYS A 68 7.68 -23.05 -21.23
CA CYS A 68 7.94 -24.38 -21.80
C CYS A 68 7.56 -24.44 -23.30
N PRO A 69 8.51 -24.78 -24.20
CA PRO A 69 8.27 -24.85 -25.64
C PRO A 69 7.43 -26.07 -26.07
N HIS A 70 7.39 -27.12 -25.24
CA HIS A 70 6.64 -28.37 -25.51
C HIS A 70 5.37 -28.49 -24.66
N ARG A 71 4.74 -27.37 -24.31
CA ARG A 71 3.53 -27.38 -23.47
C ARG A 71 2.32 -27.86 -24.27
N ALA A 72 1.64 -28.89 -23.76
CA ALA A 72 0.34 -29.35 -24.26
C ALA A 72 -0.69 -29.24 -23.13
N LEU A 73 -1.25 -28.05 -22.96
CA LEU A 73 -2.17 -27.73 -21.87
C LEU A 73 -3.51 -28.43 -22.06
N LEU A 74 -4.08 -28.91 -20.95
CA LEU A 74 -5.36 -29.60 -20.98
C LEU A 74 -6.52 -28.62 -20.69
N PRO A 75 -7.56 -28.60 -21.54
CA PRO A 75 -8.69 -27.69 -21.36
C PRO A 75 -9.54 -28.06 -20.14
N LEU A 76 -10.29 -27.08 -19.62
CA LEU A 76 -11.24 -27.28 -18.53
C LEU A 76 -12.55 -27.87 -19.06
N THR A 77 -12.67 -29.21 -19.06
CA THR A 77 -13.86 -29.93 -19.54
C THR A 77 -14.84 -30.27 -18.42
N ASP A 78 -16.07 -30.62 -18.79
CA ASP A 78 -17.11 -31.07 -17.85
C ASP A 78 -16.68 -32.30 -17.05
N GLY A 79 -15.92 -33.20 -17.68
CA GLY A 79 -15.33 -34.36 -17.01
C GLY A 79 -14.34 -33.97 -15.91
N VAL A 80 -13.56 -32.90 -16.11
CA VAL A 80 -12.61 -32.37 -15.12
C VAL A 80 -13.36 -31.75 -13.93
N ILE A 81 -14.42 -30.97 -14.18
CA ILE A 81 -15.24 -30.36 -13.12
C ILE A 81 -16.03 -31.43 -12.37
N ARG A 82 -16.60 -32.42 -13.06
CA ARG A 82 -17.22 -33.59 -12.43
C ARG A 82 -16.24 -34.28 -11.49
N GLY A 83 -15.03 -34.55 -11.97
CA GLY A 83 -13.96 -35.15 -11.17
C GLY A 83 -13.60 -34.32 -9.93
N HIS A 84 -13.66 -32.99 -10.02
CA HIS A 84 -13.49 -32.09 -8.88
C HIS A 84 -14.58 -32.26 -7.82
N LEU A 85 -15.85 -32.24 -8.24
CA LEU A 85 -17.01 -32.27 -7.35
C LEU A 85 -17.19 -33.62 -6.64
N VAL A 86 -16.77 -34.71 -7.27
CA VAL A 86 -16.80 -36.08 -6.70
C VAL A 86 -15.49 -36.46 -6.00
N GLY A 87 -14.48 -35.59 -6.02
CA GLY A 87 -13.25 -35.78 -5.25
C GLY A 87 -12.15 -36.62 -5.91
N LYS A 88 -12.21 -36.89 -7.21
CA LYS A 88 -11.12 -37.56 -7.96
C LYS A 88 -9.84 -36.72 -7.96
N HIS A 89 -9.98 -35.39 -8.07
CA HIS A 89 -8.88 -34.44 -8.06
C HIS A 89 -9.36 -33.07 -7.57
N THR A 90 -8.46 -32.16 -7.21
CA THR A 90 -8.82 -30.76 -6.88
C THR A 90 -8.35 -29.84 -7.99
N VAL A 91 -9.24 -29.00 -8.51
CA VAL A 91 -8.99 -28.14 -9.67
C VAL A 91 -8.90 -26.69 -9.20
N GLY A 92 -8.04 -25.91 -9.85
CA GLY A 92 -8.05 -24.46 -9.80
C GLY A 92 -8.21 -23.87 -11.21
N VAL A 93 -8.67 -22.63 -11.28
CA VAL A 93 -8.94 -21.90 -12.51
C VAL A 93 -8.15 -20.59 -12.54
N TYR A 94 -7.81 -20.17 -13.76
CA TYR A 94 -7.23 -18.85 -14.02
C TYR A 94 -8.37 -17.90 -14.39
N PRO A 95 -8.68 -16.87 -13.58
CA PRO A 95 -9.84 -16.00 -13.78
C PRO A 95 -9.67 -14.99 -14.92
N LEU A 96 -8.42 -14.67 -15.26
CA LEU A 96 -8.09 -13.72 -16.34
C LEU A 96 -8.10 -14.44 -17.69
N LEU A 97 -9.03 -14.05 -18.56
CA LEU A 97 -9.20 -14.58 -19.90
C LEU A 97 -8.15 -14.02 -20.87
N GLN A 98 -8.00 -14.65 -22.04
CA GLN A 98 -6.98 -14.30 -23.05
C GLN A 98 -7.12 -12.90 -23.64
N ASP A 99 -8.32 -12.31 -23.52
CA ASP A 99 -8.69 -10.97 -23.99
C ASP A 99 -8.66 -9.92 -22.86
N ASP A 100 -7.96 -10.21 -21.75
CA ASP A 100 -7.84 -9.33 -20.58
C ASP A 100 -9.18 -9.08 -19.85
N THR A 101 -10.19 -9.92 -20.07
CA THR A 101 -11.48 -9.87 -19.37
C THR A 101 -11.60 -10.93 -18.27
N CYS A 102 -12.61 -10.79 -17.40
CA CYS A 102 -12.95 -11.78 -16.38
C CYS A 102 -14.47 -11.89 -16.19
N ARG A 103 -14.93 -13.02 -15.63
CA ARG A 103 -16.35 -13.29 -15.32
C ARG A 103 -16.69 -13.26 -13.84
N PHE A 104 -15.69 -13.14 -12.98
CA PHE A 104 -15.86 -12.97 -11.55
C PHE A 104 -14.66 -12.23 -10.96
N LEU A 105 -14.89 -11.64 -9.79
CA LEU A 105 -13.89 -11.11 -8.90
C LEU A 105 -13.93 -11.91 -7.59
N ALA A 106 -12.78 -12.36 -7.11
CA ALA A 106 -12.67 -13.01 -5.82
C ALA A 106 -11.62 -12.33 -4.93
N LEU A 107 -11.96 -12.14 -3.66
CA LEU A 107 -11.09 -11.58 -2.64
C LEU A 107 -10.76 -12.66 -1.62
N ASP A 108 -9.47 -12.87 -1.36
CA ASP A 108 -8.97 -13.84 -0.41
C ASP A 108 -8.73 -13.18 0.94
N PHE A 109 -9.35 -13.70 1.99
CA PHE A 109 -9.16 -13.27 3.37
C PHE A 109 -8.63 -14.44 4.20
N ASP A 110 -7.40 -14.35 4.67
CA ASP A 110 -6.72 -15.36 5.50
C ASP A 110 -6.18 -14.69 6.79
N LYS A 111 -5.95 -15.45 7.88
CA LYS A 111 -5.39 -15.03 9.20
C LYS A 111 -6.44 -14.65 10.26
N SER A 112 -6.01 -14.05 11.38
CA SER A 112 -6.85 -13.64 12.52
C SER A 112 -7.92 -12.63 12.11
N GLU A 113 -9.07 -12.64 12.79
CA GLU A 113 -10.18 -11.69 12.57
C GLU A 113 -10.86 -11.71 11.18
N TRP A 114 -10.53 -12.66 10.29
CA TRP A 114 -11.09 -12.73 8.93
C TRP A 114 -12.62 -12.67 8.87
N ARG A 115 -13.33 -13.25 9.86
CA ARG A 115 -14.80 -13.20 9.92
C ARG A 115 -15.32 -11.78 10.08
N ARG A 116 -14.66 -11.00 10.94
CA ARG A 116 -15.05 -9.62 11.21
C ARG A 116 -14.79 -8.77 9.97
N ASP A 117 -13.63 -8.96 9.34
CA ASP A 117 -13.21 -8.20 8.16
C ASP A 117 -14.08 -8.49 6.95
N VAL A 118 -14.37 -9.77 6.70
CA VAL A 118 -15.32 -10.19 5.66
C VAL A 118 -16.71 -9.61 5.93
N ALA A 119 -17.20 -9.62 7.16
CA ALA A 119 -18.50 -9.03 7.49
C ALA A 119 -18.55 -7.52 7.20
N THR A 120 -17.52 -6.77 7.61
CA THR A 120 -17.42 -5.33 7.31
C THR A 120 -17.33 -5.08 5.81
N PHE A 121 -16.57 -5.90 5.08
CA PHE A 121 -16.45 -5.80 3.63
C PHE A 121 -17.80 -6.08 2.95
N THR A 122 -18.52 -7.14 3.34
CA THR A 122 -19.85 -7.44 2.79
C THR A 122 -20.87 -6.36 3.10
N ASP A 123 -20.80 -5.72 4.27
CA ASP A 123 -21.67 -4.60 4.63
C ASP A 123 -21.38 -3.36 3.77
N VAL A 124 -20.10 -3.12 3.43
CA VAL A 124 -19.71 -2.06 2.50
C VAL A 124 -20.22 -2.37 1.10
N CYS A 125 -20.07 -3.60 0.62
CA CYS A 125 -20.60 -4.04 -0.67
C CYS A 125 -22.13 -3.85 -0.74
N ALA A 126 -22.85 -4.28 0.29
CA ALA A 126 -24.30 -4.09 0.37
C ALA A 126 -24.71 -2.62 0.33
N GLY A 127 -23.94 -1.73 0.98
CA GLY A 127 -24.18 -0.30 0.99
C GLY A 127 -23.96 0.42 -0.35
N VAL A 128 -23.41 -0.26 -1.37
CA VAL A 128 -23.23 0.28 -2.73
C VAL A 128 -23.86 -0.61 -3.81
N ASP A 129 -24.75 -1.52 -3.39
CA ASP A 129 -25.47 -2.47 -4.25
C ASP A 129 -24.54 -3.42 -5.03
N VAL A 130 -23.48 -3.91 -4.37
CA VAL A 130 -22.60 -4.96 -4.92
C VAL A 130 -22.93 -6.30 -4.26
N PRO A 131 -23.50 -7.28 -4.98
CA PRO A 131 -23.75 -8.62 -4.45
C PRO A 131 -22.43 -9.37 -4.23
N ALA A 132 -22.13 -9.67 -2.96
CA ALA A 132 -20.91 -10.36 -2.54
C ALA A 132 -21.25 -11.67 -1.80
N TYR A 133 -20.63 -12.77 -2.21
CA TYR A 133 -20.91 -14.13 -1.70
C TYR A 133 -19.70 -14.73 -1.02
N VAL A 134 -19.88 -15.23 0.21
CA VAL A 134 -18.76 -15.73 1.03
C VAL A 134 -18.63 -17.26 0.92
N GLU A 135 -17.43 -17.73 0.59
CA GLU A 135 -17.02 -19.14 0.65
C GLU A 135 -15.97 -19.33 1.76
N ILE A 136 -16.19 -20.27 2.68
CA ILE A 136 -15.16 -20.62 3.67
C ILE A 136 -13.99 -21.31 2.97
N SER A 137 -12.75 -20.87 3.22
CA SER A 137 -11.57 -21.42 2.58
C SER A 137 -11.37 -22.91 2.92
N ARG A 138 -10.54 -23.60 2.12
CA ARG A 138 -10.21 -25.02 2.34
C ARG A 138 -9.65 -25.29 3.74
N SER A 139 -8.86 -24.37 4.30
CA SER A 139 -8.25 -24.53 5.62
C SER A 139 -9.27 -24.32 6.75
N GLY A 140 -10.33 -23.55 6.50
CA GLY A 140 -11.29 -23.09 7.51
C GLY A 140 -10.82 -21.86 8.30
N ASN A 141 -9.61 -21.36 8.01
CA ASN A 141 -8.97 -20.22 8.68
C ASN A 141 -8.97 -18.96 7.80
N GLY A 142 -9.92 -18.89 6.87
CA GLY A 142 -10.08 -17.80 5.92
C GLY A 142 -11.37 -17.97 5.12
N ALA A 143 -11.63 -17.03 4.22
CA ALA A 143 -12.75 -17.07 3.30
C ALA A 143 -12.43 -16.34 1.99
N HIS A 144 -13.07 -16.78 0.91
CA HIS A 144 -13.09 -16.05 -0.34
C HIS A 144 -14.42 -15.32 -0.48
N VAL A 145 -14.38 -14.03 -0.83
CA VAL A 145 -15.57 -13.25 -1.18
C VAL A 145 -15.65 -13.14 -2.69
N TRP A 146 -16.75 -13.60 -3.27
CA TRP A 146 -16.98 -13.69 -4.71
C TRP A 146 -18.00 -12.65 -5.17
N VAL A 147 -17.70 -11.98 -6.28
CA VAL A 147 -18.62 -11.12 -7.04
C VAL A 147 -18.66 -11.66 -8.47
N PHE A 148 -19.85 -11.90 -9.02
CA PHE A 148 -20.02 -12.53 -10.33
C PHE A 148 -20.50 -11.52 -11.37
N PHE A 149 -20.07 -11.71 -12.62
CA PHE A 149 -20.44 -10.85 -13.74
C PHE A 149 -21.26 -11.62 -14.78
N SER A 150 -22.27 -10.97 -15.33
CA SER A 150 -23.18 -11.59 -16.32
C SER A 150 -22.49 -11.76 -17.68
N GLU A 151 -21.52 -10.90 -17.96
CA GLU A 151 -20.75 -10.81 -19.20
C GLU A 151 -19.24 -10.69 -18.90
N PRO A 152 -18.34 -10.95 -19.88
CA PRO A 152 -16.92 -10.70 -19.66
C PRO A 152 -16.71 -9.20 -19.52
N ILE A 153 -16.17 -8.78 -18.38
CA ILE A 153 -15.81 -7.39 -18.15
C ILE A 153 -14.29 -7.22 -18.15
N PRO A 154 -13.76 -6.05 -18.53
CA PRO A 154 -12.33 -5.78 -18.42
C PRO A 154 -11.83 -6.03 -16.99
N ALA A 155 -10.75 -6.79 -16.84
CA ALA A 155 -10.22 -7.13 -15.52
C ALA A 155 -9.79 -5.89 -14.72
N GLU A 156 -9.39 -4.83 -15.42
CA GLU A 156 -9.12 -3.51 -14.85
C GLU A 156 -10.34 -2.96 -14.08
N GLN A 157 -11.54 -3.01 -14.66
CA GLN A 157 -12.74 -2.47 -14.04
C GLN A 157 -13.17 -3.31 -12.84
N ALA A 158 -13.09 -4.64 -12.94
CA ALA A 158 -13.31 -5.54 -11.81
C ALA A 158 -12.37 -5.24 -10.64
N ARG A 159 -11.08 -5.01 -10.94
CA ARG A 159 -10.05 -4.69 -9.93
C ARG A 159 -10.20 -3.29 -9.36
N ARG A 160 -10.60 -2.30 -10.16
CA ARG A 160 -10.94 -0.94 -9.69
C ARG A 160 -12.07 -1.04 -8.66
N LEU A 161 -13.13 -1.80 -8.95
CA LEU A 161 -14.23 -2.02 -8.01
C LEU A 161 -13.75 -2.67 -6.71
N GLY A 162 -13.02 -3.78 -6.81
CA GLY A 162 -12.50 -4.46 -5.62
C GLY A 162 -11.58 -3.58 -4.76
N SER A 163 -10.71 -2.81 -5.40
CA SER A 163 -9.78 -1.89 -4.71
C SER A 163 -10.53 -0.75 -4.03
N ALA A 164 -11.53 -0.16 -4.70
CA ALA A 164 -12.33 0.92 -4.13
C ALA A 164 -13.16 0.44 -2.91
N LEU A 165 -13.73 -0.76 -2.99
CA LEU A 165 -14.45 -1.38 -1.88
C LEU A 165 -13.53 -1.66 -0.68
N LEU A 166 -12.30 -2.14 -0.92
CA LEU A 166 -11.31 -2.35 0.14
C LEU A 166 -10.91 -1.04 0.81
N THR A 167 -10.60 0.00 0.04
CA THR A 167 -10.26 1.33 0.57
C THR A 167 -11.38 1.87 1.46
N ARG A 168 -12.63 1.76 1.03
CA ARG A 168 -13.80 2.18 1.82
C ARG A 168 -13.98 1.35 3.09
N THR A 169 -13.69 0.05 3.02
CA THR A 169 -13.74 -0.85 4.17
C THR A 169 -12.68 -0.46 5.20
N THR A 170 -11.46 -0.11 4.77
CA THR A 170 -10.42 0.43 5.66
C THR A 170 -10.82 1.77 6.27
N ALA A 171 -11.38 2.70 5.48
CA ALA A 171 -11.81 4.01 5.98
C ALA A 171 -12.90 3.91 7.06
N ARG A 172 -13.76 2.89 7.02
CA ARG A 172 -14.75 2.64 8.08
C ARG A 172 -14.13 2.07 9.36
N ARG A 173 -12.92 1.51 9.30
CA ARG A 173 -12.21 0.93 10.45
C ARG A 173 -11.02 1.81 10.85
N HIS A 174 -11.29 2.80 11.68
CA HIS A 174 -10.27 3.73 12.19
C HIS A 174 -9.26 3.08 13.15
N GLU A 175 -9.54 1.88 13.70
CA GLU A 175 -8.73 1.29 14.80
C GLU A 175 -7.96 0.00 14.44
N VAL A 176 -8.29 -0.70 13.35
CA VAL A 176 -7.65 -1.99 12.99
C VAL A 176 -7.60 -2.11 11.47
N GLY A 177 -6.42 -2.22 10.88
CA GLY A 177 -6.23 -2.46 9.45
C GLY A 177 -6.93 -3.74 8.97
N LEU A 178 -7.11 -3.89 7.65
CA LEU A 178 -7.59 -5.12 7.03
C LEU A 178 -6.46 -6.18 6.96
N ASP A 179 -5.96 -6.60 8.11
CA ASP A 179 -4.81 -7.50 8.21
C ASP A 179 -5.09 -8.90 7.65
N SER A 180 -6.37 -9.29 7.60
CA SER A 180 -6.80 -10.57 7.05
C SER A 180 -6.88 -10.61 5.53
N TYR A 181 -6.85 -9.48 4.83
CA TYR A 181 -6.90 -9.48 3.37
C TYR A 181 -5.56 -9.96 2.76
N ASP A 182 -5.61 -10.97 1.87
CA ASP A 182 -4.42 -11.56 1.22
C ASP A 182 -4.27 -11.24 -0.26
N ARG A 183 -5.34 -11.18 -1.08
CA ARG A 183 -5.23 -10.92 -2.55
C ARG A 183 -6.56 -10.79 -3.28
N LEU A 184 -6.51 -10.21 -4.48
CA LEU A 184 -7.60 -10.15 -5.47
C LEU A 184 -7.34 -11.12 -6.64
N PHE A 185 -8.43 -11.67 -7.17
CA PHE A 185 -8.47 -12.55 -8.33
C PHE A 185 -9.53 -12.07 -9.34
N PRO A 186 -9.15 -11.64 -10.55
CA PRO A 186 -7.79 -11.56 -11.08
C PRO A 186 -6.94 -10.53 -10.33
N GLY A 187 -5.64 -10.79 -10.19
CA GLY A 187 -4.70 -9.86 -9.53
C GLY A 187 -3.85 -9.06 -10.51
N GLN A 188 -4.19 -9.09 -11.79
CA GLN A 188 -3.54 -8.37 -12.90
C GLN A 188 -4.62 -7.85 -13.85
N ASP A 189 -4.40 -6.69 -14.47
CA ASP A 189 -5.32 -6.09 -15.45
C ASP A 189 -5.17 -6.71 -16.84
N THR A 190 -3.95 -7.15 -17.17
CA THR A 190 -3.63 -7.73 -18.48
C THR A 190 -2.78 -8.98 -18.31
N LEU A 191 -2.91 -9.92 -19.25
CA LEU A 191 -2.12 -11.14 -19.24
C LEU A 191 -0.65 -10.85 -19.59
N PRO A 192 0.30 -11.43 -18.83
CA PRO A 192 1.69 -11.44 -19.24
C PRO A 192 1.85 -12.23 -20.55
N LYS A 193 2.68 -11.76 -21.49
CA LYS A 193 2.91 -12.36 -22.83
C LYS A 193 3.17 -13.88 -22.83
N ALA A 194 3.60 -14.48 -21.71
CA ALA A 194 3.83 -15.92 -21.56
C ALA A 194 3.14 -16.55 -20.33
N GLY A 195 2.34 -15.79 -19.57
CA GLY A 195 1.78 -16.20 -18.27
C GLY A 195 0.36 -16.78 -18.35
N PHE A 196 -0.05 -17.48 -17.29
CA PHE A 196 -1.42 -17.97 -17.12
C PHE A 196 -2.31 -17.04 -16.30
N GLY A 197 -1.74 -16.02 -15.67
CA GLY A 197 -2.40 -15.21 -14.64
C GLY A 197 -2.35 -15.87 -13.25
N ASN A 198 -3.00 -15.24 -12.28
CA ASN A 198 -3.09 -15.78 -10.92
C ASN A 198 -4.08 -16.94 -10.85
N LEU A 199 -3.79 -17.93 -10.00
CA LEU A 199 -4.62 -19.10 -9.85
C LEU A 199 -5.50 -19.01 -8.60
N ILE A 200 -6.79 -19.31 -8.74
CA ILE A 200 -7.70 -19.53 -7.61
C ILE A 200 -8.21 -20.98 -7.62
N ALA A 201 -8.34 -21.60 -6.45
CA ALA A 201 -8.92 -22.93 -6.33
C ALA A 201 -10.44 -22.87 -6.52
N LEU A 202 -11.03 -23.86 -7.21
CA LEU A 202 -12.47 -23.93 -7.36
C LEU A 202 -13.14 -24.34 -6.02
N PRO A 203 -14.34 -23.81 -5.73
CA PRO A 203 -15.10 -24.15 -4.53
C PRO A 203 -15.81 -25.50 -4.63
N LEU A 204 -16.43 -25.96 -3.53
CA LEU A 204 -17.16 -27.24 -3.41
C LEU A 204 -16.28 -28.49 -3.53
N GLN A 205 -15.04 -28.41 -3.02
CA GLN A 205 -14.10 -29.53 -2.99
C GLN A 205 -14.65 -30.69 -2.13
N HIS A 206 -14.79 -31.89 -2.70
CA HIS A 206 -15.43 -33.03 -2.03
C HIS A 206 -14.95 -33.30 -0.59
N GLY A 207 -13.63 -33.36 -0.38
CA GLY A 207 -13.04 -33.61 0.95
C GLY A 207 -13.34 -32.49 1.95
N PRO A 208 -12.87 -31.24 1.70
CA PRO A 208 -13.16 -30.09 2.56
C PRO A 208 -14.66 -29.85 2.80
N ARG A 209 -15.51 -30.09 1.80
CA ARG A 209 -16.96 -29.93 1.88
C ARG A 209 -17.58 -30.79 2.98
N ALA A 210 -17.08 -32.01 3.18
CA ALA A 210 -17.55 -32.89 4.25
C ALA A 210 -17.29 -32.32 5.66
N ALA A 211 -16.31 -31.42 5.81
CA ALA A 211 -15.99 -30.72 7.05
C ALA A 211 -16.59 -29.30 7.12
N GLY A 212 -17.54 -28.95 6.23
CA GLY A 212 -18.12 -27.61 6.16
C GLY A 212 -17.16 -26.53 5.65
N ARG A 213 -16.16 -26.91 4.84
CA ARG A 213 -15.15 -26.01 4.25
C ARG A 213 -15.22 -26.04 2.74
N SER A 214 -14.74 -25.01 2.05
CA SER A 214 -14.96 -24.82 0.61
C SER A 214 -16.45 -24.85 0.24
N VAL A 215 -17.26 -24.19 1.07
CA VAL A 215 -18.72 -24.10 0.93
C VAL A 215 -19.15 -22.65 1.12
N PHE A 216 -20.21 -22.28 0.42
CA PHE A 216 -20.83 -20.97 0.53
C PHE A 216 -21.67 -20.89 1.80
N THR A 217 -21.66 -19.71 2.43
CA THR A 217 -22.33 -19.45 3.70
C THR A 217 -23.34 -18.32 3.61
N ASP A 218 -24.25 -18.29 4.60
CA ASP A 218 -25.07 -17.10 4.88
C ASP A 218 -24.25 -15.97 5.53
N ALA A 219 -24.90 -14.82 5.78
CA ALA A 219 -24.29 -13.67 6.45
C ALA A 219 -23.81 -13.95 7.89
N ARG A 220 -24.19 -15.08 8.49
CA ARG A 220 -23.73 -15.54 9.81
C ARG A 220 -22.63 -16.61 9.70
N PHE A 221 -22.02 -16.78 8.53
CA PHE A 221 -21.00 -17.79 8.24
C PHE A 221 -21.46 -19.23 8.44
N ARG A 222 -22.78 -19.50 8.35
CA ARG A 222 -23.32 -20.86 8.40
C ARG A 222 -23.39 -21.43 6.98
N PRO A 223 -22.87 -22.65 6.73
CA PRO A 223 -22.97 -23.28 5.42
C PRO A 223 -24.41 -23.36 4.91
N ALA A 224 -24.63 -22.99 3.65
CA ALA A 224 -25.95 -23.12 3.03
C ALA A 224 -26.40 -24.59 2.98
N LEU A 225 -27.67 -24.84 3.33
CA LEU A 225 -28.26 -26.19 3.39
C LEU A 225 -28.20 -26.90 2.03
N ASP A 226 -28.48 -26.17 0.95
CA ASP A 226 -28.29 -26.63 -0.43
C ASP A 226 -27.41 -25.65 -1.19
N GLN A 227 -26.17 -26.06 -1.43
CA GLN A 227 -25.17 -25.26 -2.14
C GLN A 227 -25.58 -24.97 -3.58
N TRP A 228 -26.29 -25.88 -4.26
CA TRP A 228 -26.73 -25.67 -5.65
C TRP A 228 -27.87 -24.66 -5.73
N ARG A 229 -28.79 -24.69 -4.76
CA ARG A 229 -29.83 -23.69 -4.63
C ARG A 229 -29.24 -22.30 -4.34
N PHE A 230 -28.23 -22.24 -3.48
CA PHE A 230 -27.51 -20.99 -3.20
C PHE A 230 -26.82 -20.43 -4.45
N LEU A 231 -26.10 -21.27 -5.21
CA LEU A 231 -25.47 -20.85 -6.46
C LEU A 231 -26.50 -20.42 -7.52
N SER A 232 -27.71 -20.99 -7.50
CA SER A 232 -28.78 -20.58 -8.41
C SER A 232 -29.37 -19.21 -8.06
N SER A 233 -29.27 -18.78 -6.80
CA SER A 233 -29.72 -17.45 -6.35
C SER A 233 -28.65 -16.36 -6.47
N VAL A 234 -27.47 -16.69 -7.00
CA VAL A 234 -26.40 -15.71 -7.20
C VAL A 234 -26.80 -14.72 -8.30
N GLU A 235 -26.84 -13.45 -7.92
CA GLU A 235 -26.95 -12.30 -8.80
C GLU A 235 -25.60 -11.99 -9.47
N CYS A 236 -25.64 -11.73 -10.77
CA CYS A 236 -24.48 -11.34 -11.56
C CYS A 236 -24.63 -9.89 -12.00
N MET A 237 -23.56 -9.10 -11.88
CA MET A 237 -23.53 -7.70 -12.30
C MET A 237 -23.16 -7.56 -13.78
N SER A 238 -23.77 -6.61 -14.48
CA SER A 238 -23.30 -6.16 -15.81
C SER A 238 -22.14 -5.17 -15.68
N LEU A 239 -21.47 -4.84 -16.80
CA LEU A 239 -20.46 -3.78 -16.80
C LEU A 239 -21.03 -2.43 -16.34
N VAL A 240 -22.28 -2.13 -16.73
CA VAL A 240 -22.98 -0.90 -16.35
C VAL A 240 -23.20 -0.84 -14.84
N ASP A 241 -23.61 -1.96 -14.22
CA ASP A 241 -23.80 -2.04 -12.77
C ASP A 241 -22.49 -1.86 -12.01
N VAL A 242 -21.39 -2.43 -12.54
CA VAL A 242 -20.04 -2.27 -11.97
C VAL A 242 -19.60 -0.81 -12.01
N MET A 243 -19.80 -0.12 -13.14
CA MET A 243 -19.48 1.30 -13.26
C MET A 243 -20.33 2.18 -12.36
N ALA A 244 -21.63 1.88 -12.23
CA ALA A 244 -22.53 2.60 -11.33
C ALA A 244 -22.15 2.39 -9.85
N ALA A 245 -21.80 1.15 -9.47
CA ALA A 245 -21.31 0.84 -8.13
C ALA A 245 -19.98 1.54 -7.84
N LEU A 246 -19.07 1.59 -8.82
CA LEU A 246 -17.85 2.38 -8.73
C LEU A 246 -18.16 3.86 -8.46
N GLY A 247 -19.04 4.48 -9.23
CA GLY A 247 -19.48 5.86 -9.00
C GLY A 247 -19.96 6.08 -7.56
N ARG A 248 -20.88 5.22 -7.08
CA ARG A 248 -21.37 5.30 -5.69
C ARG A 248 -20.26 5.16 -4.65
N VAL A 249 -19.32 4.22 -4.84
CA VAL A 249 -18.20 4.02 -3.92
C VAL A 249 -17.33 5.28 -3.85
N LEU A 250 -17.07 5.89 -5.01
CA LEU A 250 -16.22 7.07 -5.14
C LEU A 250 -16.89 8.35 -4.65
N ASP A 251 -18.18 8.52 -4.89
CA ASP A 251 -18.94 9.71 -4.47
C ASP A 251 -19.15 9.78 -2.95
N THR A 252 -19.19 8.62 -2.26
CA THR A 252 -19.24 8.58 -0.78
C THR A 252 -17.90 8.30 -0.11
N ALA A 253 -16.85 7.99 -0.87
CA ALA A 253 -15.50 8.02 -0.34
C ALA A 253 -15.06 9.48 -0.37
N GLY A 254 -14.86 10.08 0.81
CA GLY A 254 -14.23 11.40 0.87
C GLY A 254 -12.92 11.46 0.07
N PRO A 255 -12.43 12.67 -0.23
CA PRO A 255 -11.37 12.96 -1.19
C PRO A 255 -10.04 12.17 -1.10
N LEU A 256 -9.78 11.28 -0.14
CA LEU A 256 -8.69 10.29 -0.26
C LEU A 256 -8.82 9.38 -1.52
N GLY A 257 -9.98 9.34 -2.17
CA GLY A 257 -10.20 8.68 -3.47
C GLY A 257 -9.81 9.47 -4.73
N GLU A 258 -9.58 10.80 -4.67
CA GLU A 258 -9.26 11.58 -5.88
C GLU A 258 -7.75 11.61 -6.16
N ARG A 259 -7.22 10.43 -6.47
CA ARG A 259 -6.24 10.29 -7.55
C ARG A 259 -6.46 9.00 -8.31
N ILE A 260 -7.73 8.61 -8.47
CA ILE A 260 -8.15 7.75 -9.57
C ILE A 260 -7.99 8.59 -10.82
N THR A 261 -6.86 8.39 -11.51
CA THR A 261 -6.64 8.78 -12.91
C THR A 261 -7.08 10.21 -13.23
N ILE A 262 -6.12 11.16 -13.17
CA ILE A 262 -6.14 12.27 -14.12
C ILE A 262 -5.89 11.64 -15.50
N ASP A 263 -6.95 11.08 -16.08
CA ASP A 263 -7.05 10.66 -17.48
C ASP A 263 -8.52 10.43 -17.91
N GLU A 264 -9.51 10.40 -17.01
CA GLU A 264 -10.92 10.13 -17.38
C GLU A 264 -11.90 11.30 -17.18
N ALA A 265 -11.42 12.54 -17.02
CA ALA A 265 -12.25 13.74 -17.17
C ALA A 265 -11.48 14.83 -17.92
N ILE A 266 -11.21 14.55 -19.20
CA ILE A 266 -10.61 15.47 -20.14
C ILE A 266 -11.70 15.85 -21.14
N ASP A 267 -12.46 16.91 -20.85
CA ASP A 267 -13.30 17.50 -21.90
C ASP A 267 -12.43 18.25 -22.92
N GLU A 268 -11.29 18.83 -22.52
CA GLU A 268 -10.38 19.57 -23.42
C GLU A 268 -8.91 19.54 -22.96
N PRO A 269 -8.06 18.62 -23.47
CA PRO A 269 -6.66 18.49 -23.08
C PRO A 269 -5.77 19.66 -23.52
N TRP A 270 -6.18 20.43 -24.54
CA TRP A 270 -5.43 21.56 -25.09
C TRP A 270 -5.55 22.85 -24.27
N ALA A 271 -6.41 22.88 -23.24
CA ALA A 271 -6.63 24.05 -22.37
C ALA A 271 -5.73 24.07 -21.12
N LEU A 272 -4.86 23.06 -20.95
CA LEU A 272 -3.97 22.96 -19.79
C LEU A 272 -2.81 23.99 -19.88
N PRO A 273 -2.54 24.77 -18.81
CA PRO A 273 -1.37 25.61 -18.78
C PRO A 273 -0.09 24.75 -18.79
N PRO A 274 1.03 25.22 -19.39
CA PRO A 274 2.29 24.47 -19.48
C PRO A 274 2.87 24.02 -18.13
N SER A 275 2.44 24.64 -17.03
CA SER A 275 2.86 24.32 -15.67
C SER A 275 2.20 23.07 -15.09
N GLY A 276 1.15 22.52 -15.72
CA GLY A 276 0.40 21.37 -15.19
C GLY A 276 -0.36 21.64 -13.89
N ARG A 277 -0.32 22.87 -13.35
CA ARG A 277 -1.05 23.28 -12.15
C ARG A 277 -2.48 23.67 -12.52
N ARG A 278 -3.48 22.88 -12.10
CA ARG A 278 -4.86 23.36 -12.05
C ARG A 278 -4.98 24.40 -10.94
N MET A 279 -5.68 25.50 -11.21
CA MET A 279 -6.26 26.30 -10.13
C MET A 279 -7.19 25.38 -9.35
N SER A 280 -6.92 25.24 -8.04
CA SER A 280 -7.70 24.36 -7.19
C SER A 280 -9.15 24.86 -7.19
N THR A 281 -10.12 23.96 -7.40
CA THR A 281 -11.52 24.29 -7.15
C THR A 281 -11.60 24.70 -5.70
N LEU A 282 -11.95 25.97 -5.41
CA LEU A 282 -12.08 26.45 -4.05
C LEU A 282 -13.04 25.52 -3.32
N VAL A 283 -12.56 24.92 -2.22
CA VAL A 283 -13.44 24.10 -1.38
C VAL A 283 -14.58 25.01 -0.92
N SER A 284 -15.82 24.57 -1.06
CA SER A 284 -16.98 25.33 -0.58
C SER A 284 -17.40 24.75 0.76
N GLY A 285 -17.35 25.57 1.81
CA GLY A 285 -17.78 25.22 3.15
C GLY A 285 -17.64 26.40 4.11
N PRO A 286 -18.25 26.35 5.31
CA PRO A 286 -17.94 27.31 6.34
C PRO A 286 -16.48 27.09 6.78
N PHE A 287 -15.64 28.09 6.57
CA PHE A 287 -14.26 28.08 7.05
C PHE A 287 -14.18 28.77 8.41
N PRO A 288 -13.35 28.26 9.33
CA PRO A 288 -13.03 29.00 10.54
C PRO A 288 -12.20 30.23 10.16
N GLU A 289 -12.37 31.34 10.89
CA GLU A 289 -11.53 32.53 10.68
C GLU A 289 -10.05 32.24 11.00
N THR A 290 -9.79 31.36 11.97
CA THR A 290 -8.45 31.01 12.41
C THR A 290 -8.28 29.52 12.66
N THR A 291 -7.09 28.98 12.38
CA THR A 291 -6.72 27.59 12.70
C THR A 291 -5.40 27.56 13.46
N ASP A 292 -5.32 26.78 14.54
CA ASP A 292 -4.08 26.59 15.29
C ASP A 292 -3.17 25.57 14.60
N ILE A 293 -1.89 25.94 14.49
CA ILE A 293 -0.81 25.10 13.96
C ILE A 293 0.30 25.01 15.00
N VAL A 294 0.71 23.80 15.37
CA VAL A 294 1.84 23.58 16.28
C VAL A 294 3.00 22.97 15.50
N SER A 295 4.15 23.64 15.52
CA SER A 295 5.40 23.13 14.95
C SER A 295 6.21 22.44 16.04
N GLY A 296 6.45 21.14 15.90
CA GLY A 296 7.26 20.32 16.81
C GLY A 296 8.17 19.38 16.02
N ASN A 297 8.13 18.09 16.34
CA ASN A 297 8.74 17.04 15.51
C ASN A 297 8.01 16.91 14.15
N LEU A 298 6.68 17.05 14.17
CA LEU A 298 5.81 17.21 13.01
C LEU A 298 5.10 18.58 13.05
N VAL A 299 4.40 18.92 11.98
CA VAL A 299 3.51 20.08 11.93
C VAL A 299 2.09 19.60 12.20
N TYR A 300 1.52 20.01 13.32
CA TYR A 300 0.19 19.60 13.75
C TYR A 300 -0.83 20.69 13.43
N VAL A 301 -1.78 20.39 12.54
CA VAL A 301 -2.87 21.31 12.16
C VAL A 301 -4.15 20.88 12.88
N SER A 302 -4.79 21.80 13.62
CA SER A 302 -6.05 21.50 14.32
C SER A 302 -7.17 21.12 13.35
N LYS A 303 -7.92 20.05 13.65
CA LYS A 303 -9.10 19.63 12.88
C LYS A 303 -10.36 20.45 13.22
N GLU A 304 -10.32 21.22 14.30
CA GLU A 304 -11.49 21.94 14.79
C GLU A 304 -11.96 23.00 13.78
N GLY A 305 -13.23 22.90 13.38
CA GLY A 305 -13.83 23.83 12.41
C GLY A 305 -13.43 23.63 10.95
N LEU A 306 -12.43 22.79 10.64
CA LEU A 306 -12.00 22.53 9.26
C LEU A 306 -12.96 21.56 8.55
N PRO A 307 -13.50 21.91 7.37
CA PRO A 307 -14.25 20.97 6.54
C PRO A 307 -13.41 19.75 6.14
N GLN A 308 -14.03 18.57 6.06
CA GLN A 308 -13.34 17.33 5.68
C GLN A 308 -12.59 17.46 4.35
N ALA A 309 -13.14 18.18 3.39
CA ALA A 309 -12.49 18.40 2.09
C ALA A 309 -11.14 19.15 2.21
N LEU A 310 -11.01 20.06 3.18
CA LEU A 310 -9.77 20.78 3.44
C LEU A 310 -8.79 19.93 4.25
N GLN A 311 -9.30 19.15 5.22
CA GLN A 311 -8.51 18.14 5.93
C GLN A 311 -7.84 17.16 4.96
N ASP A 312 -8.59 16.65 3.99
CA ASP A 312 -8.08 15.71 2.99
C ASP A 312 -7.04 16.36 2.08
N ARG A 313 -7.17 17.66 1.77
CA ARG A 313 -6.15 18.41 1.02
C ARG A 313 -4.86 18.56 1.82
N LEU A 314 -4.95 18.84 3.11
CA LEU A 314 -3.78 18.87 4.00
C LEU A 314 -3.08 17.51 4.02
N VAL A 315 -3.82 16.40 4.17
CA VAL A 315 -3.27 15.03 4.10
C VAL A 315 -2.60 14.76 2.75
N ARG A 316 -3.14 15.28 1.65
CA ARG A 316 -2.55 15.14 0.31
C ARG A 316 -1.23 15.88 0.14
N LEU A 317 -0.97 16.95 0.89
CA LEU A 317 0.33 17.65 0.83
C LEU A 317 1.49 16.73 1.23
N ALA A 318 1.24 15.76 2.11
CA ALA A 318 2.20 14.76 2.55
C ALA A 318 2.12 13.43 1.76
N ALA A 319 1.38 13.40 0.64
CA ALA A 319 1.19 12.19 -0.16
C ALA A 319 1.94 12.27 -1.49
N PHE A 320 2.65 11.20 -1.85
CA PHE A 320 3.39 11.08 -3.11
C PHE A 320 3.19 9.74 -3.79
N GLU A 321 3.51 9.69 -5.08
CA GLU A 321 3.38 8.50 -5.92
C GLU A 321 4.37 7.41 -5.55
N ASN A 322 3.89 6.18 -5.36
CA ASN A 322 4.75 5.05 -5.04
C ASN A 322 5.48 4.54 -6.31
N PRO A 323 6.81 4.73 -6.44
CA PRO A 323 7.53 4.31 -7.65
C PRO A 323 7.48 2.80 -7.87
N GLU A 324 7.35 2.00 -6.80
CA GLU A 324 7.27 0.55 -6.90
C GLU A 324 5.94 0.10 -7.52
N PHE A 325 4.84 0.78 -7.21
CA PHE A 325 3.54 0.53 -7.83
C PHE A 325 3.62 0.77 -9.34
N TYR A 326 4.09 1.94 -9.75
CA TYR A 326 4.16 2.30 -11.17
C TYR A 326 5.17 1.44 -11.94
N ARG A 327 6.28 1.03 -11.32
CA ARG A 327 7.22 0.08 -11.91
C ARG A 327 6.59 -1.30 -12.09
N ALA A 328 5.87 -1.80 -11.08
CA ALA A 328 5.16 -3.08 -11.19
C ALA A 328 4.07 -3.02 -12.27
N GLN A 329 3.33 -1.91 -12.35
CA GLN A 329 2.33 -1.66 -13.39
C GLN A 329 2.95 -1.66 -14.80
N ALA A 330 4.03 -0.90 -15.01
CA ALA A 330 4.74 -0.83 -16.29
C ALA A 330 5.30 -2.19 -16.72
N MET A 331 5.74 -3.01 -15.75
CA MET A 331 6.24 -4.37 -15.99
C MET A 331 5.13 -5.44 -16.05
N ARG A 332 3.85 -5.04 -15.92
CA ARG A 332 2.69 -5.95 -15.84
C ARG A 332 2.81 -7.01 -14.74
N LEU A 333 3.51 -6.66 -13.67
CA LEU A 333 3.67 -7.48 -12.47
C LEU A 333 2.54 -7.17 -11.47
N PRO A 334 2.27 -8.07 -10.51
CA PRO A 334 1.27 -7.82 -9.48
C PRO A 334 1.56 -6.52 -8.71
N THR A 335 0.61 -5.58 -8.78
CA THR A 335 0.61 -4.34 -7.97
C THR A 335 -0.01 -4.54 -6.60
N PHE A 336 -0.37 -5.78 -6.27
CA PHE A 336 -0.88 -6.20 -4.98
C PHE A 336 0.07 -5.80 -3.82
N ALA A 337 -0.52 -5.32 -2.72
CA ALA A 337 0.15 -4.75 -1.54
C ALA A 337 1.06 -3.54 -1.80
N LYS A 338 1.04 -2.96 -2.99
CA LYS A 338 1.76 -1.72 -3.30
C LYS A 338 0.73 -0.60 -3.35
N PRO A 339 0.64 0.26 -2.32
CA PRO A 339 -0.27 1.40 -2.40
C PRO A 339 0.16 2.32 -3.55
N ARG A 340 -0.80 2.90 -4.28
CA ARG A 340 -0.50 3.84 -5.38
C ARG A 340 0.14 5.12 -4.89
N LEU A 341 -0.34 5.59 -3.74
CA LEU A 341 0.13 6.76 -3.04
C LEU A 341 0.66 6.33 -1.68
N ILE A 342 1.81 6.88 -1.29
CA ILE A 342 2.34 6.79 0.07
C ILE A 342 2.00 8.12 0.73
N SER A 343 1.29 8.07 1.87
CA SER A 343 1.04 9.26 2.69
C SER A 343 1.94 9.21 3.92
N CYS A 344 2.63 10.32 4.18
CA CYS A 344 3.39 10.56 5.40
C CYS A 344 2.62 11.45 6.39
N ALA A 345 1.32 11.68 6.17
CA ALA A 345 0.48 12.33 7.15
C ALA A 345 0.00 11.32 8.20
N GLU A 346 -0.03 11.73 9.45
CA GLU A 346 -0.66 10.97 10.52
C GLU A 346 -1.94 11.68 10.98
N GLU A 347 -3.02 10.92 11.10
CA GLU A 347 -4.27 11.44 11.64
C GLU A 347 -4.37 11.13 13.14
N ILE A 348 -4.34 12.19 13.95
CA ILE A 348 -4.55 12.13 15.38
C ILE A 348 -5.95 12.68 15.67
N SER A 349 -6.56 12.28 16.80
CA SER A 349 -7.95 12.60 17.13
C SER A 349 -8.34 14.07 16.92
N ALA A 350 -7.47 15.01 17.29
CA ALA A 350 -7.72 16.46 17.17
C ALA A 350 -6.84 17.17 16.13
N TYR A 351 -5.84 16.49 15.56
CA TYR A 351 -4.82 17.11 14.71
C TYR A 351 -4.51 16.26 13.47
N ILE A 352 -4.13 16.93 12.39
CA ILE A 352 -3.46 16.32 11.23
C ILE A 352 -1.98 16.61 11.40
N ALA A 353 -1.16 15.58 11.53
CA ALA A 353 0.28 15.71 11.64
C ALA A 353 0.91 15.55 10.24
N LEU A 354 1.67 16.55 9.82
CA LEU A 354 2.34 16.63 8.53
C LEU A 354 3.86 16.65 8.74
N PRO A 355 4.66 16.14 7.79
CA PRO A 355 6.10 16.34 7.79
C PRO A 355 6.45 17.83 7.82
N ARG A 356 7.51 18.21 8.55
CA ARG A 356 7.92 19.62 8.69
C ARG A 356 8.15 20.35 7.37
N GLY A 357 8.61 19.63 6.34
CA GLY A 357 8.81 20.19 5.00
C GLY A 357 7.51 20.59 4.28
N CYS A 358 6.35 20.22 4.80
CA CYS A 358 5.04 20.59 4.26
C CYS A 358 4.47 21.87 4.89
N LEU A 359 5.18 22.52 5.84
CA LEU A 359 4.67 23.71 6.55
C LEU A 359 4.29 24.83 5.59
N ASP A 360 5.20 25.22 4.68
CA ASP A 360 4.97 26.32 3.75
C ASP A 360 3.74 26.05 2.87
N ALA A 361 3.64 24.83 2.32
CA ALA A 361 2.51 24.42 1.49
C ALA A 361 1.19 24.36 2.29
N ALA A 362 1.24 24.02 3.59
CA ALA A 362 0.07 24.02 4.45
C ALA A 362 -0.40 25.44 4.77
N LEU A 363 0.53 26.37 5.03
CA LEU A 363 0.22 27.79 5.23
C LEU A 363 -0.39 28.41 3.97
N GLU A 364 0.23 28.19 2.81
CA GLU A 364 -0.29 28.64 1.51
C GLU A 364 -1.71 28.12 1.26
N LEU A 365 -1.96 26.83 1.53
CA LEU A 365 -3.29 26.22 1.36
C LEU A 365 -4.35 26.85 2.27
N LEU A 366 -4.01 27.20 3.51
CA LEU A 366 -4.94 27.84 4.44
C LEU A 366 -5.22 29.28 4.05
N GLU A 367 -4.19 30.04 3.65
CA GLU A 367 -4.31 31.41 3.17
C GLU A 367 -5.16 31.50 1.89
N GLU A 368 -5.00 30.56 0.96
CA GLU A 368 -5.83 30.45 -0.25
C GLU A 368 -7.33 30.34 0.05
N HIS A 369 -7.70 29.82 1.23
CA HIS A 369 -9.09 29.66 1.67
C HIS A 369 -9.51 30.73 2.69
N GLY A 370 -8.69 31.76 2.91
CA GLY A 370 -8.98 32.88 3.82
C GLY A 370 -8.93 32.52 5.29
N ILE A 371 -8.20 31.47 5.67
CA ILE A 371 -8.03 31.03 7.06
C ILE A 371 -6.72 31.60 7.59
N GLU A 372 -6.75 32.31 8.71
CA GLU A 372 -5.54 32.83 9.34
C GLU A 372 -4.86 31.77 10.23
N PRO A 373 -3.61 31.36 9.91
CA PRO A 373 -2.92 30.34 10.69
C PRO A 373 -2.28 30.94 11.96
N ARG A 374 -2.58 30.37 13.12
CA ARG A 374 -1.90 30.69 14.39
C ARG A 374 -0.80 29.69 14.65
N LEU A 375 0.42 30.03 14.22
CA LEU A 375 1.59 29.19 14.38
C LEU A 375 2.19 29.31 15.80
N ARG A 376 2.28 28.18 16.50
CA ARG A 376 2.99 28.03 17.77
C ARG A 376 4.19 27.11 17.58
N ASP A 377 5.38 27.62 17.83
CA ASP A 377 6.63 26.84 17.73
C ASP A 377 6.97 26.22 19.09
N GLU A 378 6.91 24.89 19.16
CA GLU A 378 7.24 24.07 20.33
C GLU A 378 8.54 23.26 20.11
N ARG A 379 9.32 23.59 19.06
CA ARG A 379 10.62 22.96 18.83
C ARG A 379 11.61 23.36 19.91
N SER A 380 12.54 22.46 20.22
CA SER A 380 13.65 22.75 21.12
C SER A 380 14.62 23.76 20.49
N THR A 381 14.86 24.87 21.17
CA THR A 381 15.91 25.84 20.79
C THR A 381 17.31 25.37 21.21
N GLY A 382 17.39 24.27 21.96
CA GLY A 382 18.63 23.75 22.50
C GLY A 382 19.27 24.64 23.57
N ARG A 383 20.56 24.39 23.81
CA ARG A 383 21.40 25.12 24.77
C ARG A 383 22.46 25.91 24.01
N ARG A 384 22.75 27.13 24.46
CA ARG A 384 23.81 27.96 23.89
C ARG A 384 25.17 27.24 24.03
N LEU A 385 25.91 27.22 22.93
CA LEU A 385 27.23 26.63 22.80
C LEU A 385 28.21 27.72 22.36
N ASP A 386 29.29 27.91 23.12
CA ASP A 386 30.34 28.88 22.81
C ASP A 386 31.50 28.18 22.11
N VAL A 387 31.45 28.15 20.77
CA VAL A 387 32.48 27.54 19.91
C VAL A 387 32.76 28.44 18.71
N GLN A 388 34.02 28.46 18.27
CA GLN A 388 34.46 29.22 17.11
C GLN A 388 34.94 28.27 16.01
N PHE A 389 34.80 28.71 14.75
CA PHE A 389 35.28 27.93 13.61
C PHE A 389 36.70 28.36 13.22
N HIS A 390 37.64 27.41 13.23
CA HIS A 390 39.06 27.61 12.99
C HIS A 390 39.51 27.12 11.59
N GLY A 391 38.75 27.46 10.56
CA GLY A 391 39.09 27.13 9.17
C GLY A 391 38.63 28.18 8.17
N GLU A 392 39.03 28.01 6.91
CA GLU A 392 38.56 28.83 5.79
C GLU A 392 37.70 27.99 4.85
N LEU A 393 36.46 28.42 4.63
CA LEU A 393 35.59 27.81 3.63
C LEU A 393 35.98 28.28 2.23
N THR A 394 35.90 27.38 1.25
CA THR A 394 36.00 27.79 -0.16
C THR A 394 34.83 28.70 -0.53
N PRO A 395 34.93 29.52 -1.59
CA PRO A 395 33.84 30.42 -2.00
C PRO A 395 32.50 29.69 -2.24
N GLN A 396 32.56 28.48 -2.78
CA GLN A 396 31.37 27.65 -3.04
C GLN A 396 30.75 27.12 -1.74
N GLN A 397 31.57 26.67 -0.80
CA GLN A 397 31.13 26.24 0.53
C GLN A 397 30.51 27.38 1.32
N LEU A 398 31.09 28.57 1.27
CA LEU A 398 30.58 29.76 1.96
C LEU A 398 29.21 30.18 1.40
N THR A 399 29.04 30.17 0.08
CA THR A 399 27.75 30.45 -0.56
C THR A 399 26.69 29.44 -0.11
N ALA A 400 27.01 28.14 -0.11
CA ALA A 400 26.10 27.10 0.35
C ALA A 400 25.76 27.23 1.85
N GLY A 401 26.77 27.48 2.70
CA GLY A 401 26.60 27.66 4.14
C GLY A 401 25.73 28.87 4.47
N ARG A 402 25.93 30.01 3.80
CA ARG A 402 25.11 31.21 3.99
C ARG A 402 23.66 30.99 3.59
N ALA A 403 23.41 30.28 2.48
CA ALA A 403 22.05 29.94 2.07
C ALA A 403 21.36 29.03 3.11
N LEU A 404 22.07 28.03 3.66
CA LEU A 404 21.53 27.18 4.73
C LEU A 404 21.30 27.91 6.05
N LEU A 405 22.09 28.95 6.36
CA LEU A 405 21.95 29.71 7.59
C LEU A 405 20.70 30.61 7.60
N GLN A 406 20.16 30.95 6.42
CA GLN A 406 18.95 31.77 6.29
C GLN A 406 17.67 31.01 6.65
N HIS A 407 17.72 29.69 6.75
CA HIS A 407 16.55 28.84 6.99
C HIS A 407 16.81 27.88 8.16
N ASP A 408 15.80 27.54 8.95
CA ASP A 408 15.94 26.57 10.04
C ASP A 408 16.12 25.13 9.56
N ILE A 409 15.52 24.80 8.40
CA ILE A 409 15.51 23.47 7.80
C ILE A 409 16.05 23.60 6.37
N GLY A 410 16.98 22.75 6.00
CA GLY A 410 17.57 22.78 4.66
C GLY A 410 18.31 21.49 4.30
N VAL A 411 18.44 21.25 2.99
CA VAL A 411 19.15 20.08 2.44
C VAL A 411 20.31 20.57 1.58
N LEU A 412 21.53 20.17 1.95
CA LEU A 412 22.73 20.41 1.15
C LEU A 412 22.99 19.24 0.19
N CYS A 413 22.65 19.42 -1.09
CA CYS A 413 23.03 18.47 -2.13
C CYS A 413 24.39 18.84 -2.73
N ALA A 414 25.43 18.08 -2.37
CA ALA A 414 26.78 18.30 -2.88
C ALA A 414 27.52 16.99 -3.15
N ALA A 415 28.39 17.00 -4.17
CA ALA A 415 29.20 15.84 -4.53
C ALA A 415 30.14 15.42 -3.39
N THR A 416 30.56 14.15 -3.41
CA THR A 416 31.65 13.67 -2.54
C THR A 416 32.90 14.55 -2.72
N ALA A 417 33.63 14.80 -1.64
CA ALA A 417 34.77 15.74 -1.59
C ALA A 417 34.45 17.24 -1.66
N PHE A 418 33.17 17.65 -1.74
CA PHE A 418 32.79 19.07 -1.57
C PHE A 418 33.16 19.63 -0.18
N GLY A 419 33.34 18.77 0.83
CA GLY A 419 33.61 19.18 2.20
C GLY A 419 32.33 19.44 3.02
N LYS A 420 31.29 18.62 2.83
CA LYS A 420 30.01 18.70 3.57
C LYS A 420 30.21 18.78 5.09
N THR A 421 31.11 17.96 5.63
CA THR A 421 31.47 17.96 7.05
C THR A 421 32.05 19.28 7.53
N VAL A 422 32.85 19.96 6.70
CA VAL A 422 33.44 21.27 7.02
C VAL A 422 32.36 22.34 7.06
N VAL A 423 31.44 22.33 6.08
CA VAL A 423 30.26 23.21 6.08
C VAL A 423 29.38 22.95 7.30
N GLY A 424 29.19 21.69 7.69
CA GLY A 424 28.45 21.30 8.89
C GLY A 424 29.10 21.83 10.17
N ALA A 425 30.41 21.66 10.34
CA ALA A 425 31.14 22.23 11.48
C ALA A 425 31.06 23.77 11.51
N TRP A 426 31.18 24.43 10.35
CA TRP A 426 30.96 25.86 10.25
C TRP A 426 29.55 26.27 10.69
N LEU A 427 28.50 25.53 10.27
CA LEU A 427 27.12 25.78 10.68
C LEU A 427 26.91 25.63 12.20
N VAL A 428 27.56 24.65 12.84
CA VAL A 428 27.54 24.49 14.30
C VAL A 428 28.05 25.75 14.99
N ALA A 429 29.21 26.26 14.54
CA ALA A 429 29.78 27.49 15.10
C ALA A 429 28.92 28.73 14.83
N GLN A 430 28.32 28.84 13.65
CA GLN A 430 27.48 29.99 13.32
C GLN A 430 26.16 30.00 14.10
N ARG A 431 25.54 28.83 14.34
CA ARG A 431 24.30 28.74 15.12
C ARG A 431 24.55 28.84 16.63
N GLY A 432 25.70 28.35 17.11
CA GLY A 432 26.09 28.48 18.52
C GLY A 432 25.10 27.81 19.49
N VAL A 433 24.53 26.67 19.08
CA VAL A 433 23.64 25.84 19.91
C VAL A 433 24.18 24.41 19.97
N ASN A 434 23.72 23.63 20.93
CA ASN A 434 24.05 22.21 21.00
C ASN A 434 23.55 21.45 19.77
N THR A 435 24.39 20.58 19.23
CA THR A 435 24.17 19.93 17.93
C THR A 435 24.31 18.41 18.04
N LEU A 436 23.34 17.69 17.48
CA LEU A 436 23.42 16.26 17.24
C LEU A 436 23.75 15.98 15.77
N VAL A 437 24.86 15.29 15.53
CA VAL A 437 25.26 14.82 14.21
C VAL A 437 24.88 13.35 14.05
N LEU A 438 23.98 13.07 13.12
CA LEU A 438 23.50 11.73 12.79
C LEU A 438 24.26 11.17 11.59
N VAL A 439 24.85 9.99 11.77
CA VAL A 439 25.57 9.26 10.72
C VAL A 439 25.07 7.82 10.61
N HIS A 440 25.28 7.19 9.46
CA HIS A 440 24.83 5.83 9.20
C HIS A 440 25.92 4.75 9.42
N ARG A 441 27.19 5.14 9.57
CA ARG A 441 28.33 4.22 9.79
C ARG A 441 29.27 4.73 10.87
N ARG A 442 29.90 3.79 11.57
CA ARG A 442 30.92 4.08 12.59
C ARG A 442 32.14 4.81 12.03
N GLN A 443 32.60 4.49 10.82
CA GLN A 443 33.74 5.21 10.24
C GLN A 443 33.43 6.70 10.03
N LEU A 444 32.20 7.05 9.64
CA LEU A 444 31.78 8.44 9.48
C LEU A 444 31.70 9.15 10.82
N MET A 445 31.28 8.45 11.88
CA MET A 445 31.28 8.98 13.24
C MET A 445 32.69 9.38 13.68
N ASP A 446 33.67 8.51 13.46
CA ASP A 446 35.08 8.77 13.80
C ASP A 446 35.63 9.96 12.97
N GLN A 447 35.30 10.03 11.67
CA GLN A 447 35.66 11.16 10.80
C GLN A 447 35.03 12.48 11.25
N TRP A 448 33.75 12.48 11.60
CA TRP A 448 33.06 13.67 12.11
C TRP A 448 33.71 14.16 13.38
N ARG A 449 34.03 13.25 14.32
CA ARG A 449 34.73 13.61 15.55
C ARG A 449 36.09 14.25 15.28
N GLU A 450 36.91 13.67 14.40
CA GLU A 450 38.21 14.26 14.02
C GLU A 450 38.06 15.66 13.41
N ARG A 451 37.05 15.86 12.56
CA ARG A 451 36.78 17.15 11.92
C ARG A 451 36.28 18.20 12.91
N LEU A 452 35.39 17.82 13.82
CA LEU A 452 34.90 18.72 14.86
C LEU A 452 36.03 19.14 15.80
N CYS A 453 36.91 18.22 16.21
CA CYS A 453 38.12 18.58 16.99
C CYS A 453 38.99 19.59 16.23
N ALA A 454 39.25 19.34 14.95
CA ALA A 454 40.15 20.16 14.15
C ALA A 454 39.59 21.56 13.84
N PHE A 455 38.28 21.68 13.60
CA PHE A 455 37.67 22.93 13.14
C PHE A 455 36.96 23.73 14.23
N LEU A 456 36.62 23.13 15.38
CA LEU A 456 35.94 23.81 16.48
C LEU A 456 36.80 23.99 17.74
N ASP A 457 38.08 23.58 17.69
CA ASP A 457 39.02 23.58 18.82
C ASP A 457 38.47 22.87 20.08
N MET A 458 37.65 21.85 19.87
CA MET A 458 37.06 21.05 20.95
C MET A 458 37.97 19.87 21.29
N ALA A 459 38.15 19.59 22.59
CA ALA A 459 38.87 18.38 22.99
C ALA A 459 38.05 17.13 22.63
N PRO A 460 38.69 15.99 22.31
CA PRO A 460 37.97 14.75 21.99
C PRO A 460 37.04 14.23 23.10
N ALA A 461 37.22 14.69 24.34
CA ALA A 461 36.38 14.36 25.48
C ALA A 461 35.09 15.19 25.55
N ASP A 462 35.06 16.36 24.92
CA ASP A 462 33.93 17.29 24.92
C ASP A 462 32.92 16.99 23.79
N ILE A 463 33.34 16.18 22.80
CA ILE A 463 32.48 15.65 21.75
C ILE A 463 31.96 14.28 22.19
N GLY A 464 30.67 14.19 22.48
CA GLY A 464 30.09 12.93 22.88
C GLY A 464 29.80 12.00 21.70
N VAL A 465 29.70 10.71 22.03
CA VAL A 465 29.64 9.63 21.04
C VAL A 465 28.58 8.61 21.45
N ILE A 466 27.68 8.33 20.51
CA ILE A 466 26.58 7.39 20.69
C ILE A 466 26.58 6.38 19.54
N GLY A 467 27.26 5.24 19.74
CA GLY A 467 27.41 4.24 18.69
C GLY A 467 28.51 3.23 18.96
N GLY A 468 28.44 2.06 18.33
CA GLY A 468 29.49 1.04 18.40
C GLY A 468 29.75 0.50 19.82
N GLY A 469 28.71 0.44 20.66
CA GLY A 469 28.80 -0.02 22.06
C GLY A 469 29.20 1.04 23.08
N ARG A 470 29.35 2.31 22.66
CA ARG A 470 29.62 3.46 23.54
C ARG A 470 28.40 4.39 23.56
N ALA A 471 28.01 4.83 24.75
CA ALA A 471 26.97 5.84 24.94
C ALA A 471 27.49 6.82 25.99
N LYS A 472 28.18 7.86 25.53
CA LYS A 472 28.71 8.95 26.36
C LYS A 472 28.36 10.28 25.70
N PRO A 473 27.08 10.70 25.76
CA PRO A 473 26.69 12.01 25.27
C PRO A 473 27.21 13.11 26.20
N THR A 474 27.64 14.24 25.64
CA THR A 474 28.00 15.44 26.40
C THR A 474 26.86 16.45 26.46
N GLY A 475 25.91 16.37 25.52
CA GLY A 475 24.80 17.33 25.38
C GLY A 475 25.22 18.65 24.74
N ALA A 476 26.47 18.77 24.30
CA ALA A 476 27.04 19.92 23.62
C ALA A 476 27.11 19.67 22.10
N VAL A 477 28.14 18.95 21.63
CA VAL A 477 28.20 18.44 20.25
C VAL A 477 28.36 16.94 20.33
N ASP A 478 27.38 16.21 19.82
CA ASP A 478 27.33 14.76 19.90
C ASP A 478 27.26 14.13 18.52
N VAL A 479 28.00 13.05 18.31
CA VAL A 479 27.95 12.28 17.06
C VAL A 479 27.35 10.91 17.33
N ALA A 480 26.24 10.60 16.66
CA ALA A 480 25.47 9.40 16.89
C ALA A 480 25.27 8.57 15.62
N VAL A 481 25.43 7.25 15.76
CA VAL A 481 25.01 6.31 14.72
C VAL A 481 23.51 6.09 14.87
N ILE A 482 22.75 6.43 13.83
CA ILE A 482 21.28 6.43 13.84
C ILE A 482 20.66 5.10 14.29
N GLN A 483 21.25 3.97 13.89
CA GLN A 483 20.82 2.61 14.30
C GLN A 483 20.95 2.36 15.81
N THR A 484 21.78 3.12 16.51
CA THR A 484 21.95 2.99 17.97
C THR A 484 20.89 3.78 18.74
N LEU A 485 20.33 4.83 18.11
CA LEU A 485 19.31 5.70 18.68
C LEU A 485 17.90 5.11 18.58
N ASN A 486 17.63 4.29 17.56
CA ASN A 486 16.38 3.54 17.43
C ASN A 486 16.61 2.06 17.76
N LYS A 487 16.18 1.62 18.95
CA LYS A 487 16.22 0.21 19.36
C LYS A 487 14.81 -0.35 19.44
N LYS A 488 14.46 -1.21 18.48
CA LYS A 488 13.14 -1.87 18.40
C LYS A 488 11.95 -0.89 18.38
N GLY A 489 12.10 0.27 17.72
CA GLY A 489 11.03 1.26 17.57
C GLY A 489 10.93 2.27 18.73
N VAL A 490 11.83 2.19 19.72
CA VAL A 490 11.94 3.18 20.80
C VAL A 490 13.16 4.06 20.52
N VAL A 491 12.91 5.36 20.44
CA VAL A 491 13.93 6.40 20.25
C VAL A 491 14.40 6.90 21.61
N ALA A 492 15.69 7.20 21.73
CA ALA A 492 16.26 7.72 22.98
C ALA A 492 15.81 9.18 23.23
N ASP A 493 15.26 9.44 24.42
CA ASP A 493 14.76 10.76 24.84
C ASP A 493 15.79 11.90 24.69
N LEU A 494 17.08 11.56 24.77
CA LEU A 494 18.20 12.49 24.58
C LEU A 494 18.08 13.32 23.28
N VAL A 495 17.45 12.78 22.23
CA VAL A 495 17.32 13.47 20.94
C VAL A 495 16.47 14.75 21.06
N ALA A 496 15.60 14.86 22.07
CA ALA A 496 14.71 16.02 22.26
C ALA A 496 15.42 17.31 22.70
N ASP A 497 16.65 17.22 23.23
CA ASP A 497 17.32 18.34 23.89
C ASP A 497 18.24 19.17 22.97
N TYR A 498 18.41 18.79 21.71
CA TYR A 498 19.33 19.46 20.77
C TYR A 498 18.64 20.58 19.99
N GLY A 499 19.30 21.74 19.91
CA GLY A 499 18.85 22.89 19.11
C GLY A 499 19.17 22.77 17.62
N GLN A 500 20.07 21.87 17.25
CA GLN A 500 20.39 21.58 15.85
C GLN A 500 20.61 20.08 15.64
N VAL A 501 20.09 19.57 14.52
CA VAL A 501 20.37 18.22 14.04
C VAL A 501 20.98 18.29 12.66
N ILE A 502 22.13 17.64 12.46
CA ILE A 502 22.79 17.51 11.16
C ILE A 502 22.77 16.04 10.77
N VAL A 503 22.20 15.72 9.61
CA VAL A 503 22.21 14.35 9.08
C VAL A 503 23.17 14.24 7.92
N ASP A 504 24.17 13.37 8.05
CA ASP A 504 25.10 13.06 6.96
C ASP A 504 24.60 11.91 6.09
N GLU A 505 24.79 12.05 4.78
CA GLU A 505 24.26 11.16 3.73
C GLU A 505 22.76 10.88 3.89
N CYS A 506 21.98 11.96 3.98
CA CYS A 506 20.52 11.93 4.19
C CYS A 506 19.73 11.13 3.13
N HIS A 507 20.30 10.83 1.97
CA HIS A 507 19.68 9.97 0.96
C HIS A 507 19.51 8.51 1.42
N HIS A 508 20.17 8.09 2.51
CA HIS A 508 19.95 6.81 3.17
C HIS A 508 18.79 6.82 4.20
N LEU A 509 18.15 7.97 4.45
CA LEU A 509 17.07 8.14 5.45
C LEU A 509 15.72 7.51 5.07
N SER A 510 15.58 6.86 3.91
CA SER A 510 14.30 6.41 3.37
C SER A 510 13.66 5.21 4.10
N ALA A 511 14.23 4.76 5.22
CA ALA A 511 13.67 3.68 6.03
C ALA A 511 12.90 4.23 7.24
N PHE A 512 11.73 3.65 7.53
CA PHE A 512 10.84 4.03 8.63
C PHE A 512 11.54 4.23 10.00
N SER A 513 12.60 3.46 10.28
CA SER A 513 13.39 3.60 11.51
C SER A 513 14.11 4.94 11.65
N PHE A 514 14.36 5.63 10.53
CA PHE A 514 15.04 6.92 10.47
C PHE A 514 14.07 8.08 10.66
N GLU A 515 12.86 7.97 10.09
CA GLU A 515 11.78 8.93 10.31
C GLU A 515 11.44 9.06 11.79
N GLN A 516 11.38 7.95 12.53
CA GLN A 516 11.11 7.97 13.97
C GLN A 516 12.14 8.77 14.79
N VAL A 517 13.38 8.90 14.32
CA VAL A 517 14.47 9.59 15.04
C VAL A 517 14.45 11.11 14.80
N LEU A 518 13.85 11.57 13.70
CA LEU A 518 13.79 12.97 13.29
C LEU A 518 12.52 13.66 13.76
#